data_AF-A0A316AFH4-F1
#
_entry.id   AF-A0A316AFH4-F1
#
_cell.length_a   1.000
_cell.length_b   1.000
_cell.length_c   1.000
_cell.angle_alpha   90.00
_cell.angle_beta   90.00
_cell.angle_gamma   90.00
#
_symmetry.space_group_name_H-M   'P 1'
#
loop_
_entity.id
_entity.type
_entity.pdbx_description
1 polymer ?
#
loop_
_entity_poly.entity_id
_entity_poly.type
_entity_poly.pdbx_seq_one_letter_code
_entity_poly.pdbx_strand_id
1 'polypeptide(L)'
;MIRLVFCLAIFFLASMSGGSAQELPGNKRARDHYQKAQKALQARQLPLARELFEKVLEQEPTHYDSHLRLAQIAELQRNGVQTERYYRAMVRLQPDNPQSGPALHWLGRNKFQKEAYDSAQYFFEKSKILLPEKSNLLLVTDLYIQSCTFARQALAHPLAIDKVSLGDTVNFLETQYFPVLTGDSETLLFTGQTRERDENIYLSNRINGRWQLPQPISEAINSAQNEGTCSISADGRTLVFTACNRPDGYGSCDLYISHKKGAAWSTPVNLGDIINSRSWESQPSLSADGRTLYFSSDRKEGQGKKDIWYTARDESGSWTAPRNAGSSINTIMDDVAPFIHANGRSLFFSSDGYPGMGGFDLYQSTLTDSLWSQPLNLGYPINTIGDQVGFFLSSDGLQAYYTDDVADPGKSKLYTFALPANLRNKITPTRYVKGKLLNKSTQGPIAADITLFDLSRQTKVGEYHSDTQNGQFLAVLNRDSEYAMHIEKPGFLFKSLTFTVQDSVSVINLEIPLEPVEKDKKEVLNNIFFNSGSVELGQRSRIELRRLTQFLTDNPKLQIEISGHTDNTGNDATNKALSLERAKAVVEYLKQSGIAPQRLFTKGYGSSKPIAANDTEENRQKNRRIEWRIL
;
A
#
# COMPACT_ATOMS: atom_id res chain seq x y z
N MET A 1 -10.71 13.66 -13.75
CA MET A 1 -10.59 12.81 -14.97
C MET A 1 -10.86 11.34 -14.63
N ILE A 2 -11.84 11.07 -13.75
CA ILE A 2 -12.26 9.72 -13.35
C ILE A 2 -13.71 9.61 -13.84
N ARG A 3 -13.88 8.96 -15.00
CA ARG A 3 -15.14 8.43 -15.55
C ARG A 3 -14.84 7.86 -16.94
N LEU A 4 -13.92 6.90 -16.97
CA LEU A 4 -13.77 5.97 -18.08
C LEU A 4 -14.45 4.64 -17.70
N VAL A 5 -15.77 4.69 -17.50
CA VAL A 5 -16.61 3.49 -17.54
C VAL A 5 -17.35 3.54 -18.87
N PHE A 6 -16.74 2.98 -19.91
CA PHE A 6 -17.38 2.83 -21.22
C PHE A 6 -16.92 1.51 -21.83
N CYS A 7 -17.86 0.55 -21.94
CA CYS A 7 -17.94 -0.46 -23.02
C CYS A 7 -19.10 -1.46 -22.88
N LEU A 8 -20.08 -1.27 -21.97
CA LEU A 8 -21.26 -2.15 -21.93
C LEU A 8 -22.32 -1.81 -22.99
N ALA A 9 -22.40 -0.55 -23.45
CA ALA A 9 -23.38 -0.15 -24.47
C ALA A 9 -23.04 -0.66 -25.89
N ILE A 10 -21.77 -0.94 -26.17
CA ILE A 10 -21.32 -1.33 -27.53
C ILE A 10 -21.48 -2.84 -27.76
N PHE A 11 -21.32 -3.67 -26.72
CA PHE A 11 -21.54 -5.12 -26.85
C PHE A 11 -23.01 -5.49 -27.08
N PHE A 12 -23.96 -4.68 -26.61
CA PHE A 12 -25.39 -4.94 -26.80
C PHE A 12 -25.90 -4.74 -28.23
N LEU A 13 -25.16 -4.01 -29.10
CA LEU A 13 -25.55 -3.84 -30.50
C LEU A 13 -25.14 -5.03 -31.38
N ALA A 14 -24.20 -5.87 -30.93
CA ALA A 14 -23.62 -6.94 -31.76
C ALA A 14 -23.99 -8.38 -31.34
N SER A 15 -24.52 -8.61 -30.13
CA SER A 15 -24.74 -9.97 -29.60
C SER A 15 -26.20 -10.28 -29.21
N MET A 16 -27.16 -9.90 -30.04
CA MET A 16 -28.56 -10.36 -29.94
C MET A 16 -29.01 -10.99 -31.26
N SER A 17 -28.26 -11.99 -31.73
CA SER A 17 -28.73 -12.97 -32.73
C SER A 17 -29.35 -14.20 -32.06
N GLY A 18 -29.92 -14.02 -30.86
CA GLY A 18 -30.60 -15.07 -30.09
C GLY A 18 -32.05 -14.72 -29.82
N GLY A 19 -32.96 -15.26 -30.64
CA GLY A 19 -34.26 -15.78 -30.17
C GLY A 19 -35.42 -14.82 -29.84
N SER A 20 -35.37 -13.52 -30.15
CA SER A 20 -36.57 -12.66 -30.11
C SER A 20 -36.82 -12.09 -31.50
N ALA A 21 -37.93 -12.50 -32.12
CA ALA A 21 -38.35 -11.96 -33.40
C ALA A 21 -38.60 -10.45 -33.25
N GLN A 22 -37.97 -9.67 -34.12
CA GLN A 22 -38.07 -8.23 -34.10
C GLN A 22 -39.52 -7.81 -34.41
N GLU A 23 -40.15 -7.09 -33.46
CA GLU A 23 -41.50 -6.58 -33.65
C GLU A 23 -41.49 -5.54 -34.78
N LEU A 24 -42.20 -5.83 -35.86
CA LEU A 24 -42.37 -4.89 -36.96
C LEU A 24 -43.63 -4.06 -36.71
N PRO A 25 -43.59 -2.74 -36.96
CA PRO A 25 -44.78 -1.90 -36.87
C PRO A 25 -45.91 -2.42 -37.75
N GLY A 26 -47.16 -2.27 -37.30
CA GLY A 26 -48.36 -2.69 -38.03
C GLY A 26 -48.65 -1.81 -39.26
N ASN A 27 -48.44 -0.50 -39.12
CA ASN A 27 -48.65 0.54 -40.11
C ASN A 27 -47.52 0.53 -41.15
N LYS A 28 -47.89 0.58 -42.42
CA LYS A 28 -46.94 0.54 -43.55
C LYS A 28 -45.92 1.69 -43.53
N ARG A 29 -46.36 2.91 -43.18
CA ARG A 29 -45.47 4.09 -43.09
C ARG A 29 -44.55 3.97 -41.88
N ALA A 30 -45.07 3.54 -40.73
CA ALA A 30 -44.28 3.27 -39.54
C ALA A 30 -43.22 2.18 -39.81
N ARG A 31 -43.58 1.13 -40.54
CA ARG A 31 -42.66 0.06 -40.94
C ARG A 31 -41.54 0.55 -41.85
N ASP A 32 -41.84 1.43 -42.81
CA ASP A 32 -40.82 2.06 -43.66
C ASP A 32 -39.86 2.94 -42.84
N HIS A 33 -40.40 3.76 -41.93
CA HIS A 33 -39.57 4.54 -41.01
C HIS A 33 -38.69 3.65 -40.12
N TYR A 34 -39.26 2.58 -39.58
CA TYR A 34 -38.55 1.63 -38.73
C TYR A 34 -37.37 0.95 -39.47
N GLN A 35 -37.59 0.47 -40.69
CA GLN A 35 -36.52 -0.12 -41.50
C GLN A 35 -35.43 0.89 -41.85
N LYS A 36 -35.79 2.15 -42.15
CA LYS A 36 -34.82 3.23 -42.37
C LYS A 36 -34.06 3.57 -41.09
N ALA A 37 -34.74 3.59 -39.94
CA ALA A 37 -34.14 3.86 -38.63
C ALA A 37 -33.08 2.81 -38.28
N GLN A 38 -33.37 1.53 -38.53
CA GLN A 38 -32.42 0.44 -38.33
C GLN A 38 -31.17 0.59 -39.21
N LYS A 39 -31.34 0.91 -40.50
CA LYS A 39 -30.21 1.16 -41.41
C LYS A 39 -29.35 2.34 -40.93
N ALA A 40 -30.00 3.43 -40.50
CA ALA A 40 -29.30 4.58 -39.93
C ALA A 40 -28.53 4.21 -38.65
N LEU A 41 -29.12 3.38 -37.77
CA LEU A 41 -28.46 2.90 -36.55
C LEU A 41 -27.25 2.03 -36.88
N GLN A 42 -27.37 1.10 -37.85
CA GLN A 42 -26.27 0.27 -38.34
C GLN A 42 -25.15 1.12 -38.95
N ALA A 43 -25.50 2.19 -39.66
CA ALA A 43 -24.56 3.17 -40.20
C ALA A 43 -24.02 4.16 -39.15
N ARG A 44 -24.35 3.99 -37.86
CA ARG A 44 -23.98 4.88 -36.74
C ARG A 44 -24.46 6.33 -36.90
N GLN A 45 -25.48 6.56 -37.72
CA GLN A 45 -26.12 7.87 -37.89
C GLN A 45 -27.15 8.09 -36.77
N LEU A 46 -26.67 8.21 -35.52
CA LEU A 46 -27.51 8.23 -34.32
C LEU A 46 -28.61 9.32 -34.33
N PRO A 47 -28.34 10.57 -34.77
CA PRO A 47 -29.38 11.59 -34.83
C PRO A 47 -30.53 11.22 -35.79
N LEU A 48 -30.19 10.69 -36.97
CA LEU A 48 -31.17 10.27 -37.98
C LEU A 48 -31.95 9.04 -37.53
N ALA A 49 -31.26 8.06 -36.93
CA ALA A 49 -31.90 6.87 -36.38
C ALA A 49 -32.94 7.23 -35.31
N ARG A 50 -32.58 8.15 -34.40
CA ARG A 50 -33.49 8.67 -33.37
C ARG A 50 -34.73 9.33 -33.99
N GLU A 51 -34.55 10.27 -34.91
CA GLU A 51 -35.66 10.96 -35.57
C GLU A 51 -36.62 9.96 -36.26
N LEU A 52 -36.07 8.97 -36.95
CA LEU A 52 -36.86 7.97 -37.65
C LEU A 52 -37.61 7.03 -36.69
N PHE A 53 -37.00 6.63 -35.57
CA PHE A 53 -37.71 5.85 -34.54
C PHE A 53 -38.78 6.69 -33.82
N GLU A 54 -38.57 7.99 -33.62
CA GLU A 54 -39.59 8.90 -33.09
C GLU A 54 -40.80 8.99 -34.04
N LYS A 55 -40.56 9.07 -35.36
CA LYS A 55 -41.63 8.99 -36.39
C LYS A 55 -42.41 7.67 -36.38
N VAL A 56 -41.79 6.57 -35.95
CA VAL A 56 -42.51 5.31 -35.70
C VAL A 56 -43.47 5.50 -34.53
N LEU A 57 -43.00 6.06 -33.41
CA LEU A 57 -43.80 6.27 -32.21
C LEU A 57 -44.89 7.34 -32.37
N GLU A 58 -44.75 8.28 -33.29
CA GLU A 58 -45.83 9.21 -33.66
C GLU A 58 -47.04 8.46 -34.26
N GLN A 59 -46.79 7.37 -34.98
CA GLN A 59 -47.84 6.56 -35.62
C GLN A 59 -48.27 5.39 -34.74
N GLU A 60 -47.35 4.81 -33.99
CA GLU A 60 -47.56 3.66 -33.09
C GLU A 60 -46.90 3.91 -31.73
N PRO A 61 -47.53 4.70 -30.83
CA PRO A 61 -46.94 5.09 -29.55
C PRO A 61 -46.61 3.91 -28.62
N THR A 62 -47.21 2.75 -28.86
CA THR A 62 -47.04 1.53 -28.07
C THR A 62 -46.06 0.54 -28.72
N HIS A 63 -45.34 0.92 -29.78
CA HIS A 63 -44.38 0.04 -30.44
C HIS A 63 -43.14 -0.21 -29.57
N TYR A 64 -43.03 -1.42 -29.03
CA TYR A 64 -42.05 -1.78 -28.00
C TYR A 64 -40.60 -1.64 -28.48
N ASP A 65 -40.24 -2.20 -29.64
CA ASP A 65 -38.85 -2.18 -30.11
C ASP A 65 -38.37 -0.75 -30.41
N SER A 66 -39.26 0.16 -30.84
CA SER A 66 -38.88 1.57 -31.04
C SER A 66 -38.52 2.28 -29.73
N HIS A 67 -39.25 2.02 -28.64
CA HIS A 67 -38.86 2.54 -27.31
C HIS A 67 -37.51 1.97 -26.88
N LEU A 68 -37.26 0.67 -27.06
CA LEU A 68 -35.97 0.05 -26.77
C LEU A 68 -34.82 0.71 -27.54
N ARG A 69 -34.95 0.89 -28.86
CA ARG A 69 -33.91 1.51 -29.69
C ARG A 69 -33.66 2.97 -29.31
N LEU A 70 -34.71 3.73 -28.99
CA LEU A 70 -34.56 5.11 -28.55
C LEU A 70 -33.88 5.22 -27.19
N ALA A 71 -34.17 4.31 -26.25
CA ALA A 71 -33.47 4.25 -24.97
C ALA A 71 -31.97 3.95 -25.16
N GLN A 72 -31.62 2.98 -26.00
CA GLN A 72 -30.23 2.63 -26.32
C GLN A 72 -29.48 3.80 -26.99
N ILE A 73 -30.12 4.51 -27.92
CA ILE A 73 -29.53 5.71 -28.53
C ILE A 73 -29.33 6.81 -27.47
N ALA A 74 -30.31 7.03 -26.59
CA ALA A 74 -30.20 8.02 -25.52
C ALA A 74 -29.08 7.69 -24.53
N GLU A 75 -28.85 6.41 -24.22
CA GLU A 75 -27.71 5.97 -23.41
C GLU A 75 -26.37 6.30 -24.05
N LEU A 76 -26.20 6.01 -25.35
CA LEU A 76 -24.98 6.36 -26.08
C LEU A 76 -24.73 7.88 -26.08
N GLN A 77 -25.79 8.67 -26.06
CA GLN A 77 -25.74 10.14 -25.96
C GLN A 77 -25.61 10.65 -24.52
N ARG A 78 -25.55 9.75 -23.52
CA ARG A 78 -25.53 10.07 -22.08
C ARG A 78 -26.71 10.93 -21.63
N ASN A 79 -27.86 10.81 -22.30
CA ASN A 79 -29.08 11.54 -21.97
C ASN A 79 -29.97 10.72 -21.04
N GLY A 80 -29.65 10.74 -19.74
CA GLY A 80 -30.37 9.94 -18.73
C GLY A 80 -31.87 10.23 -18.63
N VAL A 81 -32.31 11.45 -18.94
CA VAL A 81 -33.74 11.81 -18.91
C VAL A 81 -34.51 11.08 -20.01
N GLN A 82 -34.00 11.10 -21.24
CA GLN A 82 -34.64 10.39 -22.35
C GLN A 82 -34.51 8.88 -22.18
N THR A 83 -33.37 8.37 -21.71
CA THR A 83 -33.20 6.94 -21.41
C THR A 83 -34.25 6.47 -20.40
N GLU A 84 -34.43 7.18 -19.28
CA GLU A 84 -35.43 6.82 -18.28
C GLU A 84 -36.85 6.84 -18.86
N ARG A 85 -37.19 7.85 -19.67
CA ARG A 85 -38.50 7.96 -20.33
C ARG A 85 -38.80 6.74 -21.20
N TYR A 86 -37.89 6.38 -22.10
CA TYR A 86 -38.11 5.30 -23.05
C TYR A 86 -38.08 3.91 -22.39
N TYR A 87 -37.17 3.67 -21.42
CA TYR A 87 -37.18 2.42 -20.68
C TYR A 87 -38.43 2.24 -19.81
N ARG A 88 -38.93 3.30 -19.17
CA ARG A 88 -40.21 3.22 -18.46
C ARG A 88 -41.38 2.89 -19.39
N ALA A 89 -41.40 3.45 -20.60
CA ALA A 89 -42.44 3.16 -21.59
C ALA A 89 -42.36 1.71 -22.06
N MET A 90 -41.17 1.25 -22.44
CA MET A 90 -40.89 -0.14 -22.84
C MET A 90 -41.33 -1.16 -21.78
N VAL A 91 -40.87 -0.99 -20.53
CA VAL A 91 -41.21 -1.89 -19.42
C VAL A 91 -42.71 -1.89 -19.12
N ARG A 92 -43.41 -0.75 -19.28
CA ARG A 92 -44.87 -0.70 -19.10
C ARG A 92 -45.62 -1.50 -20.16
N LEU A 93 -45.11 -1.52 -21.40
CA LEU A 93 -45.74 -2.22 -22.51
C LEU A 93 -45.60 -3.74 -22.39
N GLN A 94 -44.41 -4.22 -22.04
CA GLN A 94 -44.13 -5.65 -21.89
C GLN A 94 -43.25 -5.91 -20.66
N PRO A 95 -43.83 -5.91 -19.44
CA PRO A 95 -43.06 -6.00 -18.19
C PRO A 95 -42.34 -7.33 -18.00
N ASP A 96 -42.89 -8.43 -18.54
CA ASP A 96 -42.34 -9.78 -18.39
C ASP A 96 -41.49 -10.22 -19.59
N ASN A 97 -41.25 -9.33 -20.57
CA ASN A 97 -40.37 -9.63 -21.71
C ASN A 97 -38.91 -9.72 -21.22
N PRO A 98 -38.13 -10.75 -21.56
CA PRO A 98 -36.71 -10.84 -21.18
C PRO A 98 -35.86 -9.61 -21.56
N GLN A 99 -36.21 -8.91 -22.65
CA GLN A 99 -35.55 -7.67 -23.08
C GLN A 99 -35.82 -6.49 -22.13
N SER A 100 -36.87 -6.55 -21.30
CA SER A 100 -37.12 -5.59 -20.21
C SER A 100 -36.16 -5.78 -19.04
N GLY A 101 -35.49 -6.94 -18.91
CA GLY A 101 -34.50 -7.20 -17.86
C GLY A 101 -33.38 -6.16 -17.78
N PRO A 102 -32.61 -5.91 -18.86
CA PRO A 102 -31.59 -4.85 -18.88
C PRO A 102 -32.15 -3.43 -18.65
N ALA A 103 -33.35 -3.12 -19.16
CA ALA A 103 -34.01 -1.84 -18.93
C ALA A 103 -34.35 -1.62 -17.45
N LEU A 104 -34.89 -2.65 -16.79
CA LEU A 104 -35.15 -2.64 -15.35
C LEU A 104 -33.86 -2.50 -14.54
N HIS A 105 -32.79 -3.19 -14.92
CA HIS A 105 -31.47 -3.00 -14.30
C HIS A 105 -31.01 -1.55 -14.38
N TRP A 106 -31.10 -0.94 -15.58
CA TRP A 106 -30.73 0.46 -15.78
C TRP A 106 -31.55 1.40 -14.90
N LEU A 107 -32.88 1.19 -14.82
CA LEU A 107 -33.78 1.97 -13.97
C LEU A 107 -33.42 1.81 -12.49
N GLY A 108 -33.05 0.61 -12.06
CA GLY A 108 -32.54 0.32 -10.73
C GLY A 108 -31.28 1.12 -10.43
N ARG A 109 -30.28 1.11 -11.32
CA ARG A 109 -29.05 1.92 -11.17
C ARG A 109 -29.34 3.40 -11.12
N ASN A 110 -30.26 3.89 -11.94
CA ASN A 110 -30.67 5.30 -11.91
C ASN A 110 -31.28 5.70 -10.56
N LYS A 111 -32.09 4.81 -9.95
CA LYS A 111 -32.64 5.02 -8.61
C LYS A 111 -31.58 4.91 -7.52
N PHE A 112 -30.66 3.97 -7.64
CA PHE A 112 -29.53 3.78 -6.72
C PHE A 112 -28.66 5.05 -6.67
N GLN A 113 -28.31 5.62 -7.81
CA GLN A 113 -27.56 6.88 -7.92
C GLN A 113 -28.28 8.11 -7.36
N LYS A 114 -29.61 8.03 -7.18
CA LYS A 114 -30.43 9.04 -6.50
C LYS A 114 -30.69 8.68 -5.03
N GLU A 115 -29.96 7.70 -4.51
CA GLU A 115 -30.08 7.15 -3.15
C GLU A 115 -31.50 6.65 -2.79
N ALA A 116 -32.30 6.32 -3.81
CA ALA A 116 -33.65 5.80 -3.66
C ALA A 116 -33.63 4.26 -3.58
N TYR A 117 -32.99 3.72 -2.54
CA TYR A 117 -32.61 2.31 -2.45
C TYR A 117 -33.80 1.33 -2.47
N ASP A 118 -34.95 1.66 -1.87
CA ASP A 118 -36.14 0.79 -1.95
C ASP A 118 -36.67 0.68 -3.38
N SER A 119 -36.74 1.81 -4.08
CA SER A 119 -37.13 1.83 -5.49
C SER A 119 -36.09 1.12 -6.37
N ALA A 120 -34.80 1.30 -6.06
CA ALA A 120 -33.72 0.65 -6.79
C ALA A 120 -33.81 -0.88 -6.66
N GLN A 121 -33.93 -1.38 -5.42
CA GLN A 121 -34.06 -2.80 -5.12
C GLN A 121 -35.26 -3.42 -5.85
N TYR A 122 -36.42 -2.74 -5.85
CA TYR A 122 -37.60 -3.20 -6.61
C TYR A 122 -37.27 -3.45 -8.10
N PHE A 123 -36.60 -2.49 -8.76
CA PHE A 123 -36.23 -2.65 -10.17
C PHE A 123 -35.21 -3.75 -10.40
N PHE A 124 -34.23 -3.91 -9.50
CA PHE A 124 -33.23 -4.97 -9.61
C PHE A 124 -33.84 -6.36 -9.40
N GLU A 125 -34.74 -6.53 -8.43
CA GLU A 125 -35.44 -7.80 -8.21
C GLU A 125 -36.30 -8.19 -9.41
N LYS A 126 -36.98 -7.22 -10.04
CA LYS A 126 -37.70 -7.45 -11.29
C LYS A 126 -36.77 -7.78 -12.45
N SER A 127 -35.63 -7.11 -12.55
CA SER A 127 -34.61 -7.40 -13.55
C SER A 127 -34.08 -8.83 -13.40
N LYS A 128 -33.74 -9.24 -12.17
CA LYS A 128 -33.20 -10.56 -11.83
C LYS A 128 -34.02 -11.71 -12.41
N ILE A 129 -35.34 -11.62 -12.33
CA ILE A 129 -36.28 -12.66 -12.80
C ILE A 129 -36.20 -12.84 -14.33
N LEU A 130 -35.88 -11.78 -15.07
CA LEU A 130 -35.90 -11.75 -16.53
C LEU A 130 -34.52 -12.00 -17.16
N LEU A 131 -33.44 -11.86 -16.38
CA LEU A 131 -32.07 -12.00 -16.87
C LEU A 131 -31.67 -13.48 -16.96
N PRO A 132 -30.86 -13.87 -17.97
CA PRO A 132 -30.36 -15.24 -18.08
C PRO A 132 -29.48 -15.63 -16.89
N GLU A 133 -29.65 -16.88 -16.40
CA GLU A 133 -28.99 -17.44 -15.20
C GLU A 133 -27.45 -17.31 -15.17
N LYS A 134 -26.80 -17.25 -16.34
CA LYS A 134 -25.34 -17.20 -16.47
C LYS A 134 -24.83 -15.88 -17.07
N SER A 135 -25.63 -14.82 -17.01
CA SER A 135 -25.22 -13.51 -17.56
C SER A 135 -24.41 -12.70 -16.54
N ASN A 136 -23.37 -12.00 -16.99
CA ASN A 136 -22.63 -11.05 -16.14
C ASN A 136 -23.56 -9.96 -15.58
N LEU A 137 -24.59 -9.57 -16.33
CA LEU A 137 -25.57 -8.59 -15.87
C LEU A 137 -26.40 -9.10 -14.68
N LEU A 138 -26.67 -10.41 -14.60
CA LEU A 138 -27.32 -11.00 -13.43
C LEU A 138 -26.43 -10.89 -12.19
N LEU A 139 -25.13 -11.21 -12.31
CA LEU A 139 -24.17 -11.07 -11.22
C LEU A 139 -24.10 -9.63 -10.70
N VAL A 140 -24.03 -8.65 -11.63
CA VAL A 140 -24.04 -7.22 -11.27
C VAL A 140 -25.40 -6.79 -10.69
N THR A 141 -26.51 -7.36 -11.14
CA THR A 141 -27.84 -7.09 -10.56
C THR A 141 -27.93 -7.59 -9.13
N ASP A 142 -27.44 -8.80 -8.85
CA ASP A 142 -27.41 -9.36 -7.50
C ASP A 142 -26.51 -8.55 -6.56
N LEU A 143 -25.38 -8.05 -7.07
CA LEU A 143 -24.50 -7.13 -6.36
C LEU A 143 -25.24 -5.85 -5.96
N TYR A 144 -26.01 -5.24 -6.88
CA TYR A 144 -26.78 -4.04 -6.58
C TYR A 144 -27.93 -4.28 -5.58
N ILE A 145 -28.56 -5.46 -5.59
CA ILE A 145 -29.57 -5.83 -4.58
C ILE A 145 -28.92 -5.88 -3.19
N GLN A 146 -27.75 -6.53 -3.07
CA GLN A 146 -26.99 -6.56 -1.84
C GLN A 146 -26.55 -5.15 -1.40
N SER A 147 -26.11 -4.33 -2.35
CA SER A 147 -25.72 -2.93 -2.12
C SER A 147 -26.88 -2.06 -1.65
N CYS A 148 -28.11 -2.25 -2.15
CA CYS A 148 -29.30 -1.55 -1.63
C CYS A 148 -29.55 -1.90 -0.16
N THR A 149 -29.33 -3.16 0.23
CA THR A 149 -29.46 -3.59 1.62
C THR A 149 -28.35 -2.99 2.49
N PHE A 150 -27.11 -3.06 2.04
CA PHE A 150 -25.96 -2.47 2.71
C PHE A 150 -26.13 -0.95 2.91
N ALA A 151 -26.45 -0.21 1.85
CA ALA A 151 -26.55 1.25 1.89
C ALA A 151 -27.63 1.74 2.86
N ARG A 152 -28.80 1.07 2.90
CA ARG A 152 -29.83 1.39 3.90
C ARG A 152 -29.34 1.17 5.33
N GLN A 153 -28.63 0.07 5.59
CA GLN A 153 -28.08 -0.22 6.91
C GLN A 153 -26.99 0.79 7.31
N ALA A 154 -26.09 1.12 6.38
CA ALA A 154 -25.02 2.09 6.60
C ALA A 154 -25.55 3.51 6.86
N LEU A 155 -26.60 3.94 6.14
CA LEU A 155 -27.26 5.22 6.37
C LEU A 155 -28.05 5.27 7.69
N ALA A 156 -28.63 4.13 8.12
CA ALA A 156 -29.29 4.03 9.42
C ALA A 156 -28.30 4.03 10.60
N HIS A 157 -27.05 3.62 10.35
CA HIS A 157 -26.00 3.48 11.36
C HIS A 157 -24.68 4.13 10.88
N PRO A 158 -24.67 5.46 10.68
CA PRO A 158 -23.48 6.15 10.20
C PRO A 158 -22.33 6.07 11.21
N LEU A 159 -21.11 5.98 10.70
CA LEU A 159 -19.91 6.10 11.52
C LEU A 159 -19.77 7.53 12.04
N ALA A 160 -19.40 7.64 13.32
CA ALA A 160 -19.01 8.92 13.90
C ALA A 160 -17.58 9.27 13.45
N ILE A 161 -17.48 9.96 12.31
CA ILE A 161 -16.22 10.52 11.81
C ILE A 161 -16.28 12.05 11.79
N ASP A 162 -15.20 12.69 12.22
CA ASP A 162 -14.97 14.10 12.00
C ASP A 162 -14.00 14.25 10.82
N LYS A 163 -14.57 14.52 9.65
CA LYS A 163 -13.81 14.68 8.40
C LYS A 163 -13.36 16.13 8.26
N VAL A 164 -12.05 16.31 8.21
CA VAL A 164 -11.43 17.64 8.18
C VAL A 164 -10.63 17.81 6.88
N SER A 165 -10.83 18.94 6.19
CA SER A 165 -9.97 19.32 5.05
C SER A 165 -8.53 19.51 5.53
N LEU A 166 -7.53 19.14 4.72
CA LEU A 166 -6.13 19.48 5.02
C LEU A 166 -5.82 20.99 4.91
N GLY A 167 -6.84 21.81 4.59
CA GLY A 167 -6.77 23.27 4.56
C GLY A 167 -6.07 23.81 3.32
N ASP A 168 -6.23 25.12 3.06
CA ASP A 168 -5.76 25.77 1.82
C ASP A 168 -4.25 25.68 1.62
N THR A 169 -3.47 25.53 2.70
CA THR A 169 -2.03 25.30 2.62
C THR A 169 -1.70 24.04 1.83
N VAL A 170 -2.34 22.91 2.16
CA VAL A 170 -2.11 21.64 1.46
C VAL A 170 -2.97 21.56 0.21
N ASN A 171 -4.22 22.03 0.27
CA ASN A 171 -5.20 21.99 -0.81
C ASN A 171 -5.05 23.17 -1.81
N PHE A 172 -3.81 23.46 -2.22
CA PHE A 172 -3.43 24.66 -2.97
C PHE A 172 -3.71 24.61 -4.49
N LEU A 173 -3.99 23.43 -5.06
CA LEU A 173 -4.35 23.25 -6.49
C LEU A 173 -5.84 22.95 -6.64
N GLU A 174 -6.45 23.24 -7.79
CA GLU A 174 -7.88 22.94 -8.02
C GLU A 174 -8.21 21.45 -7.83
N THR A 175 -7.33 20.57 -8.30
CA THR A 175 -7.49 19.11 -8.20
C THR A 175 -6.21 18.49 -7.66
N GLN A 176 -6.33 17.69 -6.60
CA GLN A 176 -5.25 16.92 -5.98
C GLN A 176 -5.77 15.70 -5.22
N TYR A 177 -5.01 14.61 -5.23
CA TYR A 177 -5.50 13.28 -4.86
C TYR A 177 -4.33 12.31 -4.59
N PHE A 178 -4.66 11.10 -4.10
CA PHE A 178 -3.69 10.07 -3.67
C PHE A 178 -2.65 10.57 -2.66
N PRO A 179 -3.07 10.95 -1.44
CA PRO A 179 -2.14 11.28 -0.37
C PRO A 179 -1.36 10.03 0.09
N VAL A 180 -0.06 10.17 0.34
CA VAL A 180 0.80 9.13 0.92
C VAL A 180 1.77 9.80 1.89
N LEU A 181 2.05 9.18 3.04
CA LEU A 181 3.02 9.71 4.00
C LEU A 181 4.24 8.80 4.18
N THR A 182 5.35 9.40 4.60
CA THR A 182 6.48 8.67 5.20
C THR A 182 6.04 7.97 6.50
N GLY A 183 6.78 6.95 6.91
CA GLY A 183 6.42 6.12 8.07
C GLY A 183 6.38 6.89 9.39
N ASP A 184 7.03 8.04 9.46
CA ASP A 184 6.98 8.95 10.61
C ASP A 184 5.92 10.05 10.50
N SER A 185 5.14 10.06 9.42
CA SER A 185 4.11 11.07 9.15
C SER A 185 4.63 12.51 9.10
N GLU A 186 5.93 12.71 8.82
CA GLU A 186 6.55 14.04 8.72
C GLU A 186 6.54 14.59 7.29
N THR A 187 6.43 13.72 6.27
CA THR A 187 6.32 14.14 4.86
C THR A 187 5.05 13.57 4.25
N LEU A 188 4.22 14.44 3.66
CA LEU A 188 3.06 14.08 2.85
C LEU A 188 3.41 14.27 1.38
N LEU A 189 3.13 13.27 0.55
CA LEU A 189 3.19 13.32 -0.89
C LEU A 189 1.79 13.17 -1.46
N PHE A 190 1.54 13.75 -2.63
CA PHE A 190 0.28 13.60 -3.36
C PHE A 190 0.43 13.98 -4.83
N THR A 191 -0.57 13.60 -5.63
CA THR A 191 -0.68 14.03 -7.02
C THR A 191 -1.46 15.33 -7.09
N GLY A 192 -0.94 16.32 -7.81
CA GLY A 192 -1.59 17.59 -8.07
C GLY A 192 -1.70 17.84 -9.58
N GLN A 193 -2.85 18.35 -10.02
CA GLN A 193 -3.06 18.70 -11.42
C GLN A 193 -2.84 20.21 -11.62
N THR A 194 -1.98 20.55 -12.58
CA THR A 194 -1.72 21.93 -12.98
C THR A 194 -2.87 22.49 -13.83
N ARG A 195 -2.80 23.79 -14.17
CA ARG A 195 -3.81 24.43 -15.03
C ARG A 195 -3.79 23.86 -16.45
N GLU A 196 -2.62 23.43 -16.89
CA GLU A 196 -2.37 22.78 -18.18
C GLU A 196 -2.82 21.32 -18.21
N ARG A 197 -3.41 20.83 -17.10
CA ARG A 197 -3.87 19.46 -16.87
C ARG A 197 -2.75 18.42 -16.78
N ASP A 198 -1.53 18.88 -16.55
CA ASP A 198 -0.39 18.02 -16.27
C ASP A 198 -0.44 17.55 -14.81
N GLU A 199 -0.24 16.25 -14.60
CA GLU A 199 -0.22 15.65 -13.27
C GLU A 199 1.22 15.60 -12.76
N ASN A 200 1.44 16.14 -11.56
CA ASN A 200 2.74 16.24 -10.93
C ASN A 200 2.70 15.74 -9.49
N ILE A 201 3.82 15.21 -9.00
CA ILE A 201 3.96 14.82 -7.60
C ILE A 201 4.45 16.02 -6.78
N TYR A 202 3.73 16.31 -5.70
CA TYR A 202 4.08 17.35 -4.74
C TYR A 202 4.37 16.73 -3.38
N LEU A 203 5.19 17.41 -2.58
CA LEU A 203 5.42 17.08 -1.17
C LEU A 203 5.17 18.28 -0.27
N SER A 204 4.70 18.02 0.95
CA SER A 204 4.62 18.95 2.05
C SER A 204 5.26 18.34 3.29
N ASN A 205 6.12 19.11 3.94
CA ASN A 205 6.73 18.70 5.20
C ASN A 205 5.88 19.19 6.37
N ARG A 206 5.87 18.43 7.46
CA ARG A 206 5.24 18.80 8.72
C ARG A 206 6.30 19.35 9.68
N ILE A 207 6.18 20.62 10.03
CA ILE A 207 7.09 21.29 10.97
C ILE A 207 6.25 21.80 12.14
N ASN A 208 6.63 21.44 13.37
CA ASN A 208 5.89 21.80 14.60
C ASN A 208 4.39 21.48 14.51
N GLY A 209 4.06 20.29 13.97
CA GLY A 209 2.69 19.80 13.82
C GLY A 209 1.91 20.39 12.62
N ARG A 210 2.49 21.33 11.86
CA ARG A 210 1.81 22.02 10.76
C ARG A 210 2.42 21.67 9.41
N TRP A 211 1.55 21.35 8.44
CA TRP A 211 1.94 21.20 7.04
C TRP A 211 2.44 22.53 6.48
N GLN A 212 3.54 22.48 5.75
CA GLN A 212 4.10 23.61 5.03
C GLN A 212 3.51 23.70 3.62
N LEU A 213 3.72 24.83 2.93
CA LEU A 213 3.30 24.96 1.54
C LEU A 213 3.95 23.84 0.69
N PRO A 214 3.17 23.09 -0.10
CA PRO A 214 3.71 22.03 -0.93
C PRO A 214 4.68 22.53 -2.00
N GLN A 215 5.63 21.68 -2.37
CA GLN A 215 6.61 21.93 -3.43
C GLN A 215 6.62 20.74 -4.40
N PRO A 216 6.92 20.95 -5.68
CA PRO A 216 7.20 19.83 -6.59
C PRO A 216 8.27 18.92 -6.00
N ILE A 217 8.11 17.61 -6.14
CA ILE A 217 9.02 16.64 -5.50
C ILE A 217 10.48 16.78 -5.95
N SER A 218 10.70 16.99 -7.25
CA SER A 218 12.00 17.17 -7.91
C SER A 218 11.80 17.37 -9.41
N GLU A 219 12.63 18.21 -10.03
CA GLU A 219 12.74 18.32 -11.50
C GLU A 219 13.30 17.05 -12.15
N ALA A 220 13.91 16.15 -11.37
CA ALA A 220 14.33 14.84 -11.88
C ALA A 220 13.15 13.87 -12.06
N ILE A 221 12.04 14.09 -11.33
CA ILE A 221 10.88 13.19 -11.30
C ILE A 221 9.75 13.77 -12.15
N ASN A 222 9.32 14.99 -11.82
CA ASN A 222 8.27 15.70 -12.53
C ASN A 222 8.81 16.19 -13.87
N SER A 223 8.09 15.88 -14.95
CA SER A 223 8.45 16.19 -16.32
C SER A 223 7.31 16.94 -17.02
N ALA A 224 7.27 16.91 -18.35
CA ALA A 224 6.13 17.42 -19.12
C ALA A 224 5.07 16.33 -19.41
N GLN A 225 5.25 15.15 -18.84
CA GLN A 225 4.32 14.02 -18.91
C GLN A 225 3.58 13.91 -17.58
N ASN A 226 2.50 13.13 -17.55
CA ASN A 226 1.73 12.95 -16.32
C ASN A 226 2.46 11.99 -15.36
N GLU A 227 2.96 12.53 -14.26
CA GLU A 227 3.48 11.79 -13.11
C GLU A 227 2.56 11.90 -11.91
N GLY A 228 2.08 10.75 -11.42
CA GLY A 228 1.12 10.73 -10.34
C GLY A 228 0.99 9.39 -9.67
N THR A 229 0.06 9.33 -8.73
CA THR A 229 -0.22 8.20 -7.86
C THR A 229 1.06 7.52 -7.38
N CYS A 230 1.75 8.14 -6.44
CA CYS A 230 3.01 7.63 -5.92
C CYS A 230 2.82 6.81 -4.65
N SER A 231 3.82 5.99 -4.34
CA SER A 231 4.04 5.36 -3.05
C SER A 231 5.48 5.66 -2.61
N ILE A 232 5.69 5.81 -1.31
CA ILE A 232 7.01 6.03 -0.73
C ILE A 232 7.31 4.99 0.34
N SER A 233 8.56 4.52 0.44
CA SER A 233 8.99 3.66 1.53
C SER A 233 8.92 4.39 2.88
N ALA A 234 8.85 3.64 3.97
CA ALA A 234 8.67 4.22 5.30
C ALA A 234 9.79 5.19 5.69
N ASP A 235 11.01 4.96 5.21
CA ASP A 235 12.19 5.82 5.41
C ASP A 235 12.26 7.05 4.48
N GLY A 236 11.29 7.21 3.57
CA GLY A 236 11.22 8.33 2.65
C GLY A 236 12.24 8.28 1.51
N ARG A 237 12.86 7.12 1.22
CA ARG A 237 13.97 7.02 0.26
C ARG A 237 13.69 6.32 -1.04
N THR A 238 12.65 5.50 -1.12
CA THR A 238 12.27 4.82 -2.35
C THR A 238 10.90 5.32 -2.75
N LEU A 239 10.83 5.93 -3.93
CA LEU A 239 9.59 6.38 -4.54
C LEU A 239 9.26 5.42 -5.68
N VAL A 240 8.03 4.91 -5.70
CA VAL A 240 7.46 4.23 -6.86
C VAL A 240 6.25 5.02 -7.31
N PHE A 241 6.12 5.34 -8.60
CA PHE A 241 5.02 6.18 -9.08
C PHE A 241 4.58 5.76 -10.48
N THR A 242 3.37 6.20 -10.87
CA THR A 242 2.85 6.02 -12.22
C THR A 242 3.34 7.14 -13.11
N ALA A 243 3.80 6.82 -14.31
CA ALA A 243 3.95 7.80 -15.37
C ALA A 243 3.33 7.30 -16.68
N CYS A 244 2.59 8.18 -17.37
CA CYS A 244 1.83 7.82 -18.56
C CYS A 244 2.43 8.43 -19.84
N ASN A 245 2.36 7.67 -20.95
CA ASN A 245 2.81 8.10 -22.29
C ASN A 245 4.29 8.54 -22.36
N ARG A 246 5.14 8.06 -21.47
CA ARG A 246 6.58 8.31 -21.55
C ARG A 246 7.21 7.55 -22.72
N PRO A 247 8.18 8.14 -23.45
CA PRO A 247 8.84 7.47 -24.58
C PRO A 247 9.55 6.17 -24.22
N ASP A 248 9.97 6.01 -22.97
CA ASP A 248 10.63 4.84 -22.40
C ASP A 248 9.65 3.85 -21.72
N GLY A 249 8.34 4.00 -21.96
CA GLY A 249 7.29 3.11 -21.45
C GLY A 249 6.97 1.91 -22.35
N TYR A 250 6.39 0.88 -21.76
CA TYR A 250 5.89 -0.34 -22.41
C TYR A 250 4.40 -0.26 -22.75
N GLY A 251 3.61 0.45 -21.93
CA GLY A 251 2.16 0.56 -22.03
C GLY A 251 1.65 2.00 -22.01
N SER A 252 0.35 2.14 -21.70
CA SER A 252 -0.29 3.48 -21.62
C SER A 252 0.15 4.25 -20.38
N CYS A 253 0.29 3.54 -19.26
CA CYS A 253 0.90 4.01 -18.02
C CYS A 253 1.74 2.88 -17.46
N ASP A 254 2.90 3.25 -16.94
CA ASP A 254 3.92 2.35 -16.42
C ASP A 254 4.35 2.79 -15.02
N LEU A 255 4.93 1.85 -14.27
CA LEU A 255 5.53 2.12 -12.96
C LEU A 255 7.02 2.44 -13.08
N TYR A 256 7.43 3.50 -12.40
CA TYR A 256 8.81 3.97 -12.32
C TYR A 256 9.28 3.99 -10.87
N ILE A 257 10.58 3.81 -10.66
CA ILE A 257 11.24 3.86 -9.36
C ILE A 257 12.33 4.94 -9.33
N SER A 258 12.41 5.68 -8.22
CA SER A 258 13.49 6.65 -7.94
C SER A 258 13.96 6.52 -6.50
N HIS A 259 15.24 6.81 -6.26
CA HIS A 259 15.87 6.71 -4.95
C HIS A 259 16.40 8.06 -4.47
N LYS A 260 16.17 8.36 -3.19
CA LYS A 260 16.66 9.57 -2.53
C LYS A 260 18.00 9.31 -1.84
N LYS A 261 18.98 10.16 -2.12
CA LYS A 261 20.29 10.18 -1.44
C LYS A 261 20.52 11.57 -0.85
N GLY A 262 20.50 11.67 0.48
CA GLY A 262 20.37 12.96 1.17
C GLY A 262 19.09 13.67 0.76
N ALA A 263 19.21 14.86 0.15
CA ALA A 263 18.06 15.62 -0.34
C ALA A 263 17.66 15.30 -1.80
N ALA A 264 18.57 14.72 -2.58
CA ALA A 264 18.41 14.58 -4.03
C ALA A 264 17.76 13.25 -4.43
N TRP A 265 16.83 13.32 -5.38
CA TRP A 265 16.24 12.15 -6.04
C TRP A 265 17.04 11.77 -7.28
N SER A 266 17.21 10.47 -7.54
CA SER A 266 17.78 9.96 -8.77
C SER A 266 16.83 10.15 -9.95
N THR A 267 17.34 10.15 -11.18
CA THR A 267 16.50 10.00 -12.36
C THR A 267 15.64 8.73 -12.23
N PRO A 268 14.33 8.80 -12.50
CA PRO A 268 13.45 7.65 -12.48
C PRO A 268 13.87 6.58 -13.47
N VAL A 269 13.73 5.32 -13.07
CA VAL A 269 14.00 4.14 -13.90
C VAL A 269 12.68 3.39 -14.07
N ASN A 270 12.34 3.02 -15.31
CA ASN A 270 11.19 2.16 -15.60
C ASN A 270 11.39 0.80 -14.92
N LEU A 271 10.36 0.23 -14.29
CA LEU A 271 10.45 -1.06 -13.59
C LEU A 271 10.59 -2.30 -14.51
N GLY A 272 10.69 -2.09 -15.82
CA GLY A 272 11.04 -3.11 -16.81
C GLY A 272 9.88 -4.02 -17.19
N ASP A 273 10.13 -4.89 -18.17
CA ASP A 273 9.14 -5.79 -18.79
C ASP A 273 8.69 -6.97 -17.91
N ILE A 274 9.33 -7.16 -16.75
CA ILE A 274 8.86 -8.10 -15.73
C ILE A 274 7.60 -7.54 -15.05
N ILE A 275 7.59 -6.23 -14.74
CA ILE A 275 6.51 -5.59 -13.99
C ILE A 275 5.54 -4.90 -14.94
N ASN A 276 6.08 -4.01 -15.79
CA ASN A 276 5.32 -3.27 -16.78
C ASN A 276 5.05 -4.14 -18.01
N SER A 277 3.96 -3.85 -18.70
CA SER A 277 3.51 -4.58 -19.87
C SER A 277 2.94 -3.62 -20.91
N ARG A 278 2.27 -4.14 -21.94
CA ARG A 278 1.49 -3.28 -22.86
C ARG A 278 0.16 -2.81 -22.26
N SER A 279 -0.16 -3.30 -21.07
CA SER A 279 -1.38 -2.99 -20.35
C SER A 279 -1.22 -1.67 -19.60
N TRP A 280 -2.19 -1.31 -18.77
CA TRP A 280 -2.11 -0.17 -17.87
C TRP A 280 -1.58 -0.64 -16.52
N GLU A 281 -0.38 -0.23 -16.11
CA GLU A 281 0.15 -0.46 -14.77
C GLU A 281 0.19 0.86 -13.99
N SER A 282 -0.51 0.92 -12.86
CA SER A 282 -0.65 2.17 -12.12
C SER A 282 -0.97 1.94 -10.65
N GLN A 283 -1.07 3.04 -9.91
CA GLN A 283 -1.52 3.09 -8.52
C GLN A 283 -0.69 2.19 -7.59
N PRO A 284 0.65 2.34 -7.61
CA PRO A 284 1.57 1.56 -6.81
C PRO A 284 1.35 1.77 -5.31
N SER A 285 1.63 0.71 -4.56
CA SER A 285 1.70 0.72 -3.11
C SER A 285 2.84 -0.20 -2.65
N LEU A 286 3.95 0.42 -2.29
CA LEU A 286 5.16 -0.24 -1.80
C LEU A 286 5.03 -0.54 -0.30
N SER A 287 5.37 -1.76 0.11
CA SER A 287 5.45 -2.12 1.52
C SER A 287 6.48 -1.29 2.26
N ALA A 288 6.27 -1.10 3.57
CA ALA A 288 7.13 -0.24 4.37
C ALA A 288 8.61 -0.66 4.40
N ASP A 289 8.91 -1.95 4.19
CA ASP A 289 10.25 -2.51 4.05
C ASP A 289 10.82 -2.45 2.63
N GLY A 290 10.05 -1.95 1.65
CA GLY A 290 10.46 -1.80 0.26
C GLY A 290 10.54 -3.10 -0.54
N ARG A 291 10.06 -4.24 0.00
CA ARG A 291 10.24 -5.58 -0.61
C ARG A 291 9.06 -6.07 -1.43
N THR A 292 7.85 -5.58 -1.17
CA THR A 292 6.63 -5.99 -1.88
C THR A 292 5.96 -4.77 -2.48
N LEU A 293 5.60 -4.84 -3.76
CA LEU A 293 4.92 -3.78 -4.47
C LEU A 293 3.56 -4.29 -4.94
N TYR A 294 2.49 -3.66 -4.47
CA TYR A 294 1.14 -3.84 -4.99
C TYR A 294 0.86 -2.76 -6.05
N PHE A 295 0.06 -3.07 -7.06
CA PHE A 295 -0.33 -2.12 -8.10
C PHE A 295 -1.60 -2.59 -8.81
N SER A 296 -2.26 -1.70 -9.53
CA SER A 296 -3.43 -2.00 -10.34
C SER A 296 -3.05 -2.24 -11.80
N SER A 297 -3.66 -3.23 -12.46
CA SER A 297 -3.48 -3.43 -13.89
C SER A 297 -4.64 -4.14 -14.59
N ASP A 298 -4.85 -3.83 -15.88
CA ASP A 298 -5.83 -4.49 -16.78
C ASP A 298 -5.19 -5.58 -17.67
N ARG A 299 -4.07 -6.16 -17.23
CA ARG A 299 -3.42 -7.27 -17.94
C ARG A 299 -4.33 -8.49 -18.09
N LYS A 300 -4.16 -9.21 -19.20
CA LYS A 300 -5.08 -10.27 -19.66
C LYS A 300 -5.22 -11.45 -18.70
N GLU A 301 -4.22 -11.71 -17.86
CA GLU A 301 -4.20 -12.79 -16.89
C GLU A 301 -5.05 -12.50 -15.63
N GLY A 302 -5.73 -11.35 -15.60
CA GLY A 302 -6.64 -10.95 -14.52
C GLY A 302 -7.96 -11.72 -14.46
N GLN A 303 -8.68 -11.52 -13.37
CA GLN A 303 -10.01 -12.04 -13.06
C GLN A 303 -11.12 -11.05 -13.48
N GLY A 304 -10.87 -9.75 -13.30
CA GLY A 304 -11.81 -8.68 -13.58
C GLY A 304 -11.39 -7.81 -14.76
N LYS A 305 -11.80 -6.54 -14.71
CA LYS A 305 -11.41 -5.52 -15.68
C LYS A 305 -10.03 -4.97 -15.32
N LYS A 306 -9.94 -4.31 -14.16
CA LYS A 306 -8.70 -3.92 -13.52
C LYS A 306 -8.59 -4.70 -12.23
N ASP A 307 -7.42 -5.25 -12.01
CA ASP A 307 -7.13 -6.09 -10.87
C ASP A 307 -5.96 -5.53 -10.07
N ILE A 308 -5.90 -5.91 -8.80
CA ILE A 308 -4.73 -5.72 -7.94
C ILE A 308 -3.76 -6.88 -8.16
N TRP A 309 -2.52 -6.51 -8.45
CA TRP A 309 -1.37 -7.39 -8.63
C TRP A 309 -0.32 -7.06 -7.57
N TYR A 310 0.57 -8.01 -7.30
CA TYR A 310 1.73 -7.76 -6.47
C TYR A 310 2.98 -8.47 -6.98
N THR A 311 4.13 -7.86 -6.75
CA THR A 311 5.46 -8.46 -6.95
C THR A 311 6.28 -8.32 -5.67
N ALA A 312 7.26 -9.21 -5.50
CA ALA A 312 8.20 -9.15 -4.39
C ALA A 312 9.64 -9.18 -4.89
N ARG A 313 10.57 -8.66 -4.09
CA ARG A 313 12.01 -8.81 -4.31
C ARG A 313 12.48 -10.18 -3.84
N ASP A 314 13.31 -10.83 -4.63
CA ASP A 314 14.01 -12.05 -4.24
C ASP A 314 15.23 -11.76 -3.34
N GLU A 315 16.00 -12.79 -2.99
CA GLU A 315 17.21 -12.66 -2.17
C GLU A 315 18.32 -11.83 -2.85
N SER A 316 18.30 -11.71 -4.18
CA SER A 316 19.22 -10.84 -4.92
C SER A 316 18.79 -9.37 -4.92
N GLY A 317 17.56 -9.07 -4.45
CA GLY A 317 16.95 -7.75 -4.50
C GLY A 317 16.23 -7.45 -5.82
N SER A 318 16.15 -8.42 -6.73
CA SER A 318 15.48 -8.28 -8.03
C SER A 318 13.98 -8.51 -7.88
N TRP A 319 13.17 -7.73 -8.62
CA TRP A 319 11.73 -7.95 -8.66
C TRP A 319 11.37 -9.25 -9.38
N THR A 320 10.39 -9.96 -8.83
CA THR A 320 9.86 -11.21 -9.40
C THR A 320 8.66 -10.95 -10.31
N ALA A 321 8.25 -11.96 -11.08
CA ALA A 321 7.05 -11.87 -11.91
C ALA A 321 5.81 -11.56 -11.05
N PRO A 322 4.97 -10.57 -11.43
CA PRO A 322 3.78 -10.23 -10.67
C PRO A 322 2.76 -11.36 -10.57
N ARG A 323 2.07 -11.42 -9.44
CA ARG A 323 1.01 -12.39 -9.14
C ARG A 323 -0.29 -11.64 -8.88
N ASN A 324 -1.40 -12.20 -9.37
CA ASN A 324 -2.73 -11.66 -9.10
C ASN A 324 -3.03 -11.80 -7.59
N ALA A 325 -3.68 -10.80 -6.98
CA ALA A 325 -3.98 -10.80 -5.54
C ALA A 325 -5.03 -11.86 -5.12
N GLY A 326 -5.66 -12.54 -6.08
CA GLY A 326 -6.58 -13.65 -5.84
C GLY A 326 -8.03 -13.19 -5.68
N SER A 327 -8.97 -14.13 -5.72
CA SER A 327 -10.42 -13.88 -5.76
C SER A 327 -11.02 -13.35 -4.46
N SER A 328 -10.24 -13.33 -3.37
CA SER A 328 -10.62 -12.66 -2.13
C SER A 328 -10.38 -11.15 -2.18
N ILE A 329 -9.61 -10.66 -3.16
CA ILE A 329 -9.33 -9.23 -3.37
C ILE A 329 -9.92 -8.74 -4.69
N ASN A 330 -9.71 -9.49 -5.78
CA ASN A 330 -10.17 -9.12 -7.10
C ASN A 330 -11.54 -9.75 -7.39
N THR A 331 -12.39 -8.95 -8.05
CA THR A 331 -13.74 -9.27 -8.46
C THR A 331 -13.82 -9.40 -9.99
N ILE A 332 -15.02 -9.58 -10.53
CA ILE A 332 -15.24 -9.51 -11.98
C ILE A 332 -15.29 -8.07 -12.52
N MET A 333 -15.19 -7.07 -11.64
CA MET A 333 -15.32 -5.65 -11.94
C MET A 333 -13.96 -4.93 -11.88
N ASP A 334 -13.90 -3.66 -11.47
CA ASP A 334 -12.66 -2.91 -11.31
C ASP A 334 -12.25 -2.90 -9.81
N ASP A 335 -11.05 -3.39 -9.53
CA ASP A 335 -10.40 -3.38 -8.22
C ASP A 335 -9.07 -2.63 -8.33
N VAL A 336 -8.98 -1.49 -7.62
CA VAL A 336 -7.97 -0.47 -7.87
C VAL A 336 -7.44 0.17 -6.59
N ALA A 337 -6.45 1.05 -6.73
CA ALA A 337 -5.89 1.88 -5.67
C ALA A 337 -5.48 1.10 -4.41
N PRO A 338 -4.65 0.03 -4.53
CA PRO A 338 -4.17 -0.69 -3.38
C PRO A 338 -3.35 0.23 -2.47
N PHE A 339 -3.47 0.02 -1.16
CA PHE A 339 -2.63 0.60 -0.13
C PHE A 339 -2.33 -0.48 0.93
N ILE A 340 -1.09 -0.97 0.95
CA ILE A 340 -0.60 -1.86 1.99
C ILE A 340 -0.14 -1.01 3.19
N HIS A 341 -0.82 -1.17 4.31
CA HIS A 341 -0.44 -0.50 5.55
C HIS A 341 0.97 -0.93 5.99
N ALA A 342 1.65 -0.09 6.76
CA ALA A 342 3.03 -0.32 7.17
C ALA A 342 3.26 -1.61 7.95
N ASN A 343 2.20 -2.20 8.51
CA ASN A 343 2.26 -3.50 9.18
C ASN A 343 2.45 -4.69 8.21
N GLY A 344 2.34 -4.46 6.89
CA GLY A 344 2.48 -5.46 5.85
C GLY A 344 1.34 -6.48 5.80
N ARG A 345 0.24 -6.25 6.54
CA ARG A 345 -0.86 -7.20 6.71
C ARG A 345 -2.24 -6.62 6.45
N SER A 346 -2.43 -5.31 6.51
CA SER A 346 -3.71 -4.66 6.23
C SER A 346 -3.65 -4.02 4.85
N LEU A 347 -4.39 -4.58 3.89
CA LEU A 347 -4.53 -4.02 2.55
C LEU A 347 -5.85 -3.25 2.47
N PHE A 348 -5.76 -1.98 2.08
CA PHE A 348 -6.89 -1.16 1.71
C PHE A 348 -6.94 -1.05 0.20
N PHE A 349 -8.14 -0.99 -0.38
CA PHE A 349 -8.30 -0.85 -1.81
C PHE A 349 -9.70 -0.35 -2.15
N SER A 350 -9.87 0.10 -3.39
CA SER A 350 -11.14 0.58 -3.93
C SER A 350 -11.74 -0.45 -4.88
N SER A 351 -13.04 -0.71 -4.80
CA SER A 351 -13.72 -1.67 -5.67
C SER A 351 -15.14 -1.22 -6.02
N ASP A 352 -15.57 -1.49 -7.26
CA ASP A 352 -16.98 -1.40 -7.70
C ASP A 352 -17.63 -2.80 -7.84
N GLY A 353 -16.98 -3.84 -7.30
CA GLY A 353 -17.37 -5.25 -7.40
C GLY A 353 -17.89 -5.89 -6.12
N TYR A 354 -17.90 -5.18 -4.98
CA TYR A 354 -18.39 -5.66 -3.69
C TYR A 354 -19.64 -4.89 -3.24
N PRO A 355 -20.50 -5.48 -2.37
CA PRO A 355 -21.65 -4.75 -1.82
C PRO A 355 -21.20 -3.46 -1.13
N GLY A 356 -21.85 -2.34 -1.46
CA GLY A 356 -21.35 -1.01 -1.09
C GLY A 356 -22.39 0.10 -1.21
N MET A 357 -21.91 1.33 -1.05
CA MET A 357 -22.68 2.57 -1.13
C MET A 357 -22.83 3.05 -2.57
N GLY A 358 -21.85 2.82 -3.43
CA GLY A 358 -21.68 3.65 -4.62
C GLY A 358 -20.82 3.07 -5.73
N GLY A 359 -20.09 3.97 -6.40
CA GLY A 359 -19.15 3.63 -7.48
C GLY A 359 -17.99 2.82 -6.92
N PHE A 360 -16.83 3.44 -6.75
CA PHE A 360 -15.74 2.84 -5.98
C PHE A 360 -15.94 3.03 -4.48
N ASP A 361 -16.09 1.94 -3.74
CA ASP A 361 -16.08 1.93 -2.28
C ASP A 361 -14.69 1.48 -1.77
N LEU A 362 -14.26 1.98 -0.61
CA LEU A 362 -13.06 1.52 0.10
C LEU A 362 -13.35 0.27 0.93
N TYR A 363 -12.45 -0.70 0.82
CA TYR A 363 -12.47 -1.95 1.58
C TYR A 363 -11.13 -2.20 2.29
N GLN A 364 -11.18 -2.96 3.37
CA GLN A 364 -10.01 -3.48 4.08
C GLN A 364 -10.00 -5.00 4.07
N SER A 365 -8.86 -5.60 3.75
CA SER A 365 -8.58 -7.03 3.96
C SER A 365 -7.32 -7.22 4.79
N THR A 366 -7.27 -8.32 5.55
CA THR A 366 -6.13 -8.68 6.40
C THR A 366 -5.50 -9.98 5.94
N LEU A 367 -4.17 -9.99 5.84
CA LEU A 367 -3.38 -11.17 5.48
C LEU A 367 -3.19 -12.10 6.69
N THR A 368 -3.71 -13.31 6.58
CA THR A 368 -3.58 -14.41 7.55
C THR A 368 -3.04 -15.66 6.86
N ASP A 369 -1.90 -16.19 7.33
CA ASP A 369 -1.30 -17.44 6.82
C ASP A 369 -1.19 -17.53 5.28
N SER A 370 -0.90 -16.39 4.64
CA SER A 370 -0.80 -16.18 3.17
C SER A 370 -2.12 -16.00 2.41
N LEU A 371 -3.26 -15.94 3.09
CA LEU A 371 -4.56 -15.67 2.50
C LEU A 371 -5.14 -14.34 2.99
N TRP A 372 -5.70 -13.57 2.07
CA TRP A 372 -6.47 -12.38 2.39
C TRP A 372 -7.84 -12.75 2.95
N SER A 373 -8.25 -12.09 4.04
CA SER A 373 -9.61 -12.20 4.57
C SER A 373 -10.64 -11.66 3.59
N GLN A 374 -11.92 -11.97 3.81
CA GLN A 374 -13.00 -11.30 3.08
C GLN A 374 -12.93 -9.78 3.29
N PRO A 375 -13.11 -8.97 2.23
CA PRO A 375 -13.02 -7.52 2.34
C PRO A 375 -14.13 -6.93 3.20
N LEU A 376 -13.75 -6.04 4.10
CA LEU A 376 -14.64 -5.27 4.96
C LEU A 376 -14.84 -3.88 4.36
N ASN A 377 -16.06 -3.53 3.97
CA ASN A 377 -16.41 -2.17 3.55
C ASN A 377 -16.17 -1.18 4.70
N LEU A 378 -15.54 -0.03 4.43
CA LEU A 378 -15.20 0.95 5.47
C LEU A 378 -16.41 1.73 6.01
N GLY A 379 -17.58 1.61 5.39
CA GLY A 379 -18.86 2.15 5.87
C GLY A 379 -19.09 3.63 5.56
N TYR A 380 -20.31 4.10 5.78
CA TYR A 380 -20.70 5.50 5.58
C TYR A 380 -20.33 6.35 6.81
N PRO A 381 -19.84 7.60 6.67
CA PRO A 381 -19.69 8.36 5.42
C PRO A 381 -18.26 8.34 4.84
N ILE A 382 -17.44 7.33 5.16
CA ILE A 382 -16.16 7.13 4.46
C ILE A 382 -16.45 6.76 3.01
N ASN A 383 -17.31 5.76 2.80
CA ASN A 383 -17.88 5.42 1.51
C ASN A 383 -19.20 6.17 1.28
N THR A 384 -19.45 6.56 0.04
CA THR A 384 -20.61 7.35 -0.39
C THR A 384 -21.14 6.82 -1.73
N ILE A 385 -22.14 7.47 -2.32
CA ILE A 385 -22.65 7.10 -3.65
C ILE A 385 -21.61 7.30 -4.78
N GLY A 386 -20.60 8.15 -4.55
CA GLY A 386 -19.55 8.51 -5.51
C GLY A 386 -18.38 7.52 -5.52
N ASP A 387 -17.24 7.96 -6.06
CA ASP A 387 -16.00 7.18 -6.12
C ASP A 387 -15.09 7.56 -4.94
N GLN A 388 -14.60 6.57 -4.18
CA GLN A 388 -13.62 6.74 -3.12
C GLN A 388 -12.34 6.00 -3.49
N VAL A 389 -11.28 6.79 -3.71
CA VAL A 389 -9.95 6.30 -4.09
C VAL A 389 -8.87 7.04 -3.30
N GLY A 390 -7.65 6.52 -3.33
CA GLY A 390 -6.49 7.16 -2.72
C GLY A 390 -6.65 7.32 -1.21
N PHE A 391 -6.88 6.20 -0.53
CA PHE A 391 -6.87 6.12 0.93
C PHE A 391 -5.47 5.79 1.42
N PHE A 392 -5.06 6.44 2.51
CA PHE A 392 -3.83 6.17 3.23
C PHE A 392 -4.12 6.22 4.72
N LEU A 393 -3.48 5.33 5.48
CA LEU A 393 -3.55 5.30 6.94
C LEU A 393 -2.17 5.50 7.51
N SER A 394 -2.03 6.42 8.47
CA SER A 394 -0.79 6.61 9.22
C SER A 394 -0.36 5.29 9.85
N SER A 395 0.95 5.10 9.99
CA SER A 395 1.56 3.87 10.48
C SER A 395 1.09 3.41 11.85
N ASP A 396 0.69 4.35 12.72
CA ASP A 396 0.12 4.07 14.05
C ASP A 396 -1.34 3.57 13.97
N GLY A 397 -1.93 3.53 12.78
CA GLY A 397 -3.30 3.11 12.54
C GLY A 397 -4.36 4.11 13.01
N LEU A 398 -3.98 5.36 13.34
CA LEU A 398 -4.88 6.33 13.98
C LEU A 398 -5.49 7.33 13.01
N GLN A 399 -4.72 7.86 12.06
CA GLN A 399 -5.13 8.97 11.21
C GLN A 399 -5.21 8.54 9.74
N ALA A 400 -6.39 8.60 9.16
CA ALA A 400 -6.60 8.36 7.74
C ALA A 400 -6.46 9.66 6.94
N TYR A 401 -5.97 9.54 5.72
CA TYR A 401 -5.91 10.58 4.71
C TYR A 401 -6.54 10.03 3.45
N TYR A 402 -7.37 10.81 2.78
CA TYR A 402 -7.98 10.32 1.55
C TYR A 402 -8.41 11.42 0.59
N THR A 403 -8.72 11.00 -0.64
CA THR A 403 -9.23 11.86 -1.70
C THR A 403 -10.75 11.95 -1.63
N ASP A 404 -11.28 13.17 -1.70
CA ASP A 404 -12.72 13.41 -1.74
C ASP A 404 -13.04 14.54 -2.73
N ASP A 405 -14.13 14.41 -3.49
CA ASP A 405 -14.65 15.41 -4.42
C ASP A 405 -16.11 15.78 -4.15
N VAL A 406 -16.72 15.31 -3.06
CA VAL A 406 -18.13 15.56 -2.72
C VAL A 406 -18.42 17.06 -2.57
N ALA A 407 -17.46 17.83 -2.03
CA ALA A 407 -17.63 19.27 -1.85
C ALA A 407 -17.64 20.06 -3.17
N ASP A 408 -16.94 19.58 -4.21
CA ASP A 408 -16.89 20.19 -5.55
C ASP A 408 -16.69 19.07 -6.60
N PRO A 409 -17.79 18.45 -7.08
CA PRO A 409 -17.71 17.28 -7.96
C PRO A 409 -16.81 17.50 -9.17
N GLY A 410 -15.81 16.64 -9.33
CA GLY A 410 -14.80 16.75 -10.39
C GLY A 410 -13.55 17.56 -10.02
N LYS A 411 -13.49 18.15 -8.82
CA LYS A 411 -12.31 18.80 -8.24
C LYS A 411 -11.94 18.14 -6.92
N SER A 412 -11.14 17.09 -7.02
CA SER A 412 -10.71 16.31 -5.86
C SER A 412 -9.78 17.11 -4.93
N LYS A 413 -9.96 16.94 -3.63
CA LYS A 413 -9.16 17.52 -2.56
C LYS A 413 -8.77 16.48 -1.52
N LEU A 414 -7.81 16.83 -0.66
CA LEU A 414 -7.31 15.95 0.39
C LEU A 414 -7.97 16.25 1.74
N TYR A 415 -8.44 15.19 2.38
CA TYR A 415 -9.07 15.22 3.69
C TYR A 415 -8.40 14.26 4.65
N THR A 416 -8.68 14.42 5.94
CA THR A 416 -8.19 13.55 6.99
C THR A 416 -9.25 13.35 8.07
N PHE A 417 -9.19 12.21 8.76
CA PHE A 417 -10.05 11.89 9.89
C PHE A 417 -9.39 10.85 10.80
N ALA A 418 -9.80 10.83 12.08
CA ALA A 418 -9.39 9.77 12.99
C ALA A 418 -10.15 8.48 12.64
N LEU A 419 -9.42 7.37 12.47
CA LEU A 419 -10.02 6.10 12.10
C LEU A 419 -10.96 5.59 13.22
N PRO A 420 -12.23 5.28 12.92
CA PRO A 420 -13.18 4.76 13.90
C PRO A 420 -12.69 3.51 14.65
N ALA A 421 -13.04 3.40 15.94
CA ALA A 421 -12.55 2.34 16.81
C ALA A 421 -12.85 0.91 16.28
N ASN A 422 -14.01 0.71 15.65
CA ASN A 422 -14.41 -0.57 15.05
C ASN A 422 -13.52 -1.00 13.87
N LEU A 423 -12.92 -0.04 13.15
CA LEU A 423 -11.95 -0.29 12.09
C LEU A 423 -10.53 -0.39 12.68
N ARG A 424 -10.17 0.55 13.56
CA ARG A 424 -8.86 0.61 14.23
C ARG A 424 -8.51 -0.68 14.96
N ASN A 425 -9.46 -1.31 15.66
CA ASN A 425 -9.23 -2.54 16.40
C ASN A 425 -8.85 -3.75 15.51
N LYS A 426 -8.97 -3.63 14.18
CA LYS A 426 -8.57 -4.63 13.20
C LYS A 426 -7.17 -4.38 12.63
N ILE A 427 -6.48 -3.34 13.09
CA ILE A 427 -5.20 -2.90 12.58
C ILE A 427 -4.19 -3.02 13.70
N THR A 428 -3.12 -3.75 13.46
CA THR A 428 -1.94 -3.71 14.33
C THR A 428 -1.14 -2.46 13.96
N PRO A 429 -0.96 -1.49 14.89
CA PRO A 429 -0.10 -0.34 14.68
C PRO A 429 1.33 -0.78 14.39
N THR A 430 2.00 -0.02 13.54
CA THR A 430 3.41 -0.18 13.25
C THR A 430 4.23 0.81 14.05
N ARG A 431 5.36 0.32 14.59
CA ARG A 431 6.33 1.11 15.34
C ARG A 431 7.62 1.19 14.54
N TYR A 432 8.49 2.12 14.92
CA TYR A 432 9.76 2.29 14.20
C TYR A 432 10.94 2.55 15.11
N VAL A 433 12.11 2.13 14.65
CA VAL A 433 13.38 2.72 15.09
C VAL A 433 13.78 3.78 14.09
N LYS A 434 13.89 5.03 14.55
CA LYS A 434 14.61 6.10 13.84
C LYS A 434 16.03 6.12 14.37
N GLY A 435 17.00 5.84 13.51
CA GLY A 435 18.39 5.78 13.91
C GLY A 435 19.29 6.71 13.11
N LYS A 436 20.41 7.14 13.71
CA LYS A 436 21.49 7.87 13.04
C LYS A 436 22.83 7.21 13.36
N LEU A 437 23.55 6.78 12.32
CA LEU A 437 24.89 6.22 12.46
C LEU A 437 25.95 7.32 12.31
N LEU A 438 26.88 7.35 13.26
CA LEU A 438 27.94 8.35 13.33
C LEU A 438 29.31 7.67 13.48
N ASN A 439 30.33 8.25 12.89
CA ASN A 439 31.72 7.93 13.20
C ASN A 439 32.04 8.52 14.57
N LYS A 440 32.40 7.67 15.53
CA LYS A 440 32.66 8.11 16.90
C LYS A 440 33.84 9.08 17.00
N SER A 441 34.83 8.92 16.14
CA SER A 441 36.03 9.77 16.12
C SER A 441 35.76 11.14 15.45
N THR A 442 35.02 11.18 14.34
CA THR A 442 34.84 12.42 13.56
C THR A 442 33.47 13.10 13.73
N GLN A 443 32.51 12.40 14.36
CA GLN A 443 31.09 12.78 14.42
C GLN A 443 30.39 12.87 13.05
N GLY A 444 31.08 12.48 11.97
CA GLY A 444 30.51 12.44 10.62
C GLY A 444 29.51 11.29 10.44
N PRO A 445 28.55 11.42 9.52
CA PRO A 445 27.56 10.38 9.24
C PRO A 445 28.18 9.12 8.61
N ILE A 446 27.56 7.97 8.86
CA ILE A 446 27.97 6.68 8.27
C ILE A 446 26.81 6.06 7.49
N ALA A 447 27.09 5.61 6.26
CA ALA A 447 26.28 4.62 5.57
C ALA A 447 26.81 3.21 5.81
N ALA A 448 25.97 2.36 6.36
CA ALA A 448 26.21 0.97 6.74
C ALA A 448 24.95 0.12 6.56
N ASP A 449 25.16 -1.19 6.52
CA ASP A 449 24.13 -2.21 6.45
C ASP A 449 23.65 -2.54 7.86
N ILE A 450 22.34 -2.71 8.01
CA ILE A 450 21.67 -2.90 9.29
C ILE A 450 20.75 -4.10 9.18
N THR A 451 21.00 -5.14 9.97
CA THR A 451 20.12 -6.32 10.04
C THR A 451 19.37 -6.33 11.36
N LEU A 452 18.05 -6.50 11.30
CA LEU A 452 17.18 -6.58 12.46
C LEU A 452 16.65 -8.01 12.65
N PHE A 453 16.65 -8.51 13.88
CA PHE A 453 16.15 -9.83 14.27
C PHE A 453 15.12 -9.73 15.40
N ASP A 454 14.11 -10.59 15.36
CA ASP A 454 13.20 -10.85 16.48
C ASP A 454 13.82 -11.98 17.32
N LEU A 455 14.26 -11.66 18.54
CA LEU A 455 14.96 -12.59 19.42
C LEU A 455 14.03 -13.65 20.03
N SER A 456 12.75 -13.33 20.22
CA SER A 456 11.76 -14.28 20.73
C SER A 456 11.51 -15.41 19.72
N ARG A 457 11.50 -15.08 18.42
CA ARG A 457 11.25 -16.03 17.32
C ARG A 457 12.51 -16.57 16.66
N GLN A 458 13.66 -15.95 16.92
CA GLN A 458 14.93 -16.24 16.24
C GLN A 458 14.83 -16.09 14.71
N THR A 459 14.14 -15.04 14.26
CA THR A 459 13.91 -14.78 12.82
C THR A 459 14.46 -13.44 12.40
N LYS A 460 15.00 -13.36 11.17
CA LYS A 460 15.39 -12.08 10.55
C LYS A 460 14.11 -11.30 10.22
N VAL A 461 14.02 -10.08 10.71
CA VAL A 461 12.88 -9.18 10.50
C VAL A 461 13.07 -8.38 9.21
N GLY A 462 14.28 -7.87 8.98
CA GLY A 462 14.58 -7.07 7.79
C GLY A 462 16.03 -6.61 7.72
N GLU A 463 16.38 -6.08 6.56
CA GLU A 463 17.66 -5.43 6.27
C GLU A 463 17.38 -4.00 5.85
N TYR A 464 18.15 -3.08 6.41
CA TYR A 464 18.00 -1.64 6.25
C TYR A 464 19.36 -1.02 5.96
N HIS A 465 19.34 0.18 5.40
CA HIS A 465 20.56 0.92 5.06
C HIS A 465 20.48 2.34 5.59
N SER A 466 21.58 2.80 6.16
CA SER A 466 21.71 4.21 6.58
C SER A 466 22.14 5.11 5.41
N ASP A 467 21.76 6.38 5.48
CA ASP A 467 21.99 7.31 4.39
C ASP A 467 23.47 7.57 4.20
N THR A 468 23.90 7.65 2.95
CA THR A 468 25.28 8.01 2.62
C THR A 468 25.65 9.46 2.93
N GLN A 469 24.69 10.39 3.06
CA GLN A 469 24.96 11.79 3.36
C GLN A 469 24.68 12.18 4.81
N ASN A 470 23.68 11.59 5.46
CA ASN A 470 23.27 12.01 6.82
C ASN A 470 23.27 10.88 7.88
N GLY A 471 23.54 9.63 7.48
CA GLY A 471 23.63 8.47 8.37
C GLY A 471 22.30 8.01 8.96
N GLN A 472 21.17 8.61 8.58
CA GLN A 472 19.86 8.26 9.12
C GLN A 472 19.34 6.95 8.52
N PHE A 473 18.54 6.21 9.28
CA PHE A 473 17.77 5.07 8.80
C PHE A 473 16.46 4.96 9.58
N LEU A 474 15.51 4.23 9.03
CA LEU A 474 14.25 3.92 9.68
C LEU A 474 13.97 2.42 9.51
N ALA A 475 13.80 1.71 10.64
CA ALA A 475 13.52 0.29 10.67
C ALA A 475 12.13 0.02 11.23
N VAL A 476 11.38 -0.86 10.57
CA VAL A 476 9.97 -1.14 10.88
C VAL A 476 9.85 -2.26 11.92
N LEU A 477 8.99 -2.04 12.92
CA LEU A 477 8.73 -2.93 14.04
C LEU A 477 7.23 -3.27 14.08
N ASN A 478 6.87 -4.46 13.62
CA ASN A 478 5.46 -4.84 13.43
C ASN A 478 4.86 -5.65 14.59
N ARG A 479 5.59 -5.89 15.68
CA ARG A 479 5.15 -6.71 16.82
C ARG A 479 5.84 -6.29 18.13
N ASP A 480 5.23 -6.66 19.25
CA ASP A 480 5.92 -6.69 20.53
C ASP A 480 6.93 -7.84 20.54
N SER A 481 8.20 -7.49 20.74
CA SER A 481 9.27 -8.45 20.93
C SER A 481 10.50 -7.77 21.52
N GLU A 482 11.48 -8.60 21.84
CA GLU A 482 12.86 -8.19 22.02
C GLU A 482 13.57 -8.28 20.66
N TYR A 483 14.21 -7.19 20.25
CA TYR A 483 14.88 -7.08 18.96
C TYR A 483 16.39 -6.99 19.13
N ALA A 484 17.12 -7.61 18.21
CA ALA A 484 18.55 -7.40 18.04
C ALA A 484 18.82 -6.67 16.72
N MET A 485 19.54 -5.56 16.78
CA MET A 485 20.01 -4.79 15.64
C MET A 485 21.51 -4.97 15.50
N HIS A 486 21.93 -5.44 14.33
CA HIS A 486 23.33 -5.61 13.98
C HIS A 486 23.71 -4.65 12.88
N ILE A 487 24.82 -3.96 13.04
CA ILE A 487 25.29 -2.90 12.15
C ILE A 487 26.70 -3.26 11.71
N GLU A 488 26.91 -3.33 10.40
CA GLU A 488 28.17 -3.76 9.81
C GLU A 488 28.63 -2.76 8.74
N LYS A 489 29.89 -2.35 8.84
CA LYS A 489 30.54 -1.44 7.89
C LYS A 489 32.03 -1.75 7.79
N PRO A 490 32.55 -2.09 6.59
CA PRO A 490 34.00 -2.19 6.41
C PRO A 490 34.74 -0.95 6.90
N GLY A 491 35.80 -1.16 7.69
CA GLY A 491 36.57 -0.09 8.33
C GLY A 491 36.07 0.34 9.72
N PHE A 492 34.97 -0.24 10.22
CA PHE A 492 34.44 0.00 11.57
C PHE A 492 34.25 -1.31 12.33
N LEU A 493 34.29 -1.24 13.68
CA LEU A 493 33.86 -2.35 14.52
C LEU A 493 32.36 -2.57 14.34
N PHE A 494 31.95 -3.83 14.20
CA PHE A 494 30.52 -4.16 14.13
C PHE A 494 29.84 -3.81 15.45
N LYS A 495 28.56 -3.44 15.38
CA LYS A 495 27.76 -3.08 16.56
C LYS A 495 26.53 -3.96 16.66
N SER A 496 26.24 -4.41 17.87
CA SER A 496 25.02 -5.13 18.19
C SER A 496 24.29 -4.42 19.32
N LEU A 497 23.00 -4.17 19.14
CA LEU A 497 22.14 -3.54 20.15
C LEU A 497 20.92 -4.41 20.38
N THR A 498 20.44 -4.46 21.61
CA THR A 498 19.13 -5.04 21.93
C THR A 498 18.20 -4.00 22.52
N PHE A 499 16.93 -4.10 22.18
CA PHE A 499 15.88 -3.26 22.75
C PHE A 499 14.56 -4.00 22.74
N THR A 500 13.73 -3.71 23.75
CA THR A 500 12.39 -4.27 23.86
C THR A 500 11.37 -3.28 23.32
N VAL A 501 10.42 -3.79 22.54
CA VAL A 501 9.33 -3.01 21.96
C VAL A 501 8.03 -3.48 22.63
N GLN A 502 7.34 -2.56 23.32
CA GLN A 502 6.09 -2.78 24.05
C GLN A 502 5.05 -1.72 23.68
N ASP A 503 3.76 -2.02 23.90
CA ASP A 503 2.58 -1.25 23.46
C ASP A 503 2.63 0.27 23.64
N SER A 504 3.34 0.77 24.64
CA SER A 504 3.43 2.20 24.93
C SER A 504 4.41 3.00 24.05
N VAL A 505 5.28 2.36 23.27
CA VAL A 505 6.34 3.03 22.51
C VAL A 505 6.04 2.99 21.01
N SER A 506 5.67 4.13 20.41
CA SER A 506 5.46 4.24 18.95
C SER A 506 6.76 4.40 18.16
N VAL A 507 7.77 5.07 18.74
CA VAL A 507 9.05 5.36 18.08
C VAL A 507 10.22 5.23 19.06
N ILE A 508 11.28 4.56 18.64
CA ILE A 508 12.57 4.47 19.33
C ILE A 508 13.58 5.32 18.56
N ASN A 509 14.15 6.34 19.18
CA ASN A 509 15.20 7.16 18.59
C ASN A 509 16.57 6.67 19.05
N LEU A 510 17.46 6.35 18.12
CA LEU A 510 18.81 5.87 18.42
C LEU A 510 19.87 6.74 17.73
N GLU A 511 20.86 7.19 18.51
CA GLU A 511 22.11 7.72 17.96
C GLU A 511 23.21 6.70 18.22
N ILE A 512 23.80 6.18 17.15
CA ILE A 512 24.67 4.99 17.23
C ILE A 512 26.05 5.34 16.70
N PRO A 513 27.01 5.64 17.60
CA PRO A 513 28.39 5.87 17.21
C PRO A 513 29.10 4.53 16.96
N LEU A 514 29.72 4.41 15.79
CA LEU A 514 30.59 3.29 15.40
C LEU A 514 32.07 3.67 15.59
N GLU A 515 32.83 2.76 16.18
CA GLU A 515 34.27 2.91 16.33
C GLU A 515 34.99 2.47 15.05
N PRO A 516 35.97 3.24 14.54
CA PRO A 516 36.80 2.79 13.43
C PRO A 516 37.69 1.61 13.84
N VAL A 517 38.14 0.83 12.86
CA VAL A 517 39.13 -0.24 13.05
C VAL A 517 40.51 0.39 13.24
N GLU A 518 40.79 0.78 14.48
CA GLU A 518 42.04 1.41 14.90
C GLU A 518 42.56 0.76 16.18
N LYS A 519 43.87 0.88 16.41
CA LYS A 519 44.52 0.40 17.62
C LYS A 519 43.84 0.97 18.87
N ASP A 520 43.72 0.14 19.90
CA ASP A 520 43.11 0.46 21.20
C ASP A 520 41.60 0.75 21.19
N LYS A 521 40.95 0.75 20.02
CA LYS A 521 39.49 0.81 19.92
C LYS A 521 38.87 -0.50 20.39
N LYS A 522 37.70 -0.39 21.01
CA LYS A 522 37.02 -1.51 21.65
C LYS A 522 35.51 -1.42 21.48
N GLU A 523 34.86 -2.57 21.55
CA GLU A 523 33.41 -2.69 21.52
C GLU A 523 32.92 -3.81 22.47
N VAL A 524 31.69 -3.69 22.94
CA VAL A 524 31.04 -4.68 23.81
C VAL A 524 30.34 -5.73 22.97
N LEU A 525 30.52 -7.01 23.30
CA LEU A 525 29.72 -8.09 22.73
C LEU A 525 28.40 -8.22 23.51
N ASN A 526 27.41 -7.39 23.15
CA ASN A 526 26.18 -7.21 23.93
C ASN A 526 25.30 -8.46 24.04
N ASN A 527 25.48 -9.45 23.16
CA ASN A 527 24.65 -10.67 23.10
C ASN A 527 25.40 -11.93 23.58
N ILE A 528 26.35 -11.80 24.52
CA ILE A 528 27.06 -12.95 25.11
C ILE A 528 26.46 -13.31 26.46
N PHE A 529 25.76 -14.45 26.49
CA PHE A 529 25.11 -15.01 27.66
C PHE A 529 25.88 -16.21 28.21
N PHE A 530 25.98 -16.27 29.55
CA PHE A 530 26.50 -17.40 30.32
C PHE A 530 25.42 -17.91 31.26
N ASN A 531 25.35 -19.24 31.43
CA ASN A 531 24.47 -19.81 32.47
C ASN A 531 24.95 -19.36 33.86
N SER A 532 24.04 -19.27 34.84
CA SER A 532 24.38 -18.84 36.20
C SER A 532 25.49 -19.71 36.80
N GLY A 533 26.56 -19.08 37.30
CA GLY A 533 27.74 -19.78 37.83
C GLY A 533 28.56 -20.56 36.79
N SER A 534 28.25 -20.47 35.50
CA SER A 534 28.89 -21.25 34.44
C SER A 534 29.76 -20.38 33.52
N VAL A 535 30.70 -21.06 32.87
CA VAL A 535 31.54 -20.55 31.76
C VAL A 535 31.02 -21.00 30.40
N GLU A 536 29.98 -21.82 30.38
CA GLU A 536 29.36 -22.32 29.16
C GLU A 536 28.59 -21.20 28.44
N LEU A 537 28.91 -21.04 27.16
CA LEU A 537 28.27 -20.05 26.29
C LEU A 537 26.87 -20.52 25.92
N GLY A 538 25.87 -19.71 26.25
CA GLY A 538 24.50 -19.97 25.85
C GLY A 538 24.36 -20.06 24.33
N GLN A 539 23.39 -20.84 23.85
CA GLN A 539 23.16 -21.03 22.40
C GLN A 539 22.89 -19.70 21.67
N ARG A 540 22.23 -18.74 22.34
CA ARG A 540 21.98 -17.38 21.82
C ARG A 540 23.27 -16.59 21.55
N SER A 541 24.35 -16.84 22.31
CA SER A 541 25.65 -16.19 22.14
C SER A 541 26.33 -16.53 20.81
N ARG A 542 25.96 -17.65 20.17
CA ARG A 542 26.56 -18.10 18.91
C ARG A 542 26.28 -17.17 17.73
N ILE A 543 25.22 -16.37 17.77
CA ILE A 543 24.94 -15.39 16.70
C ILE A 543 26.00 -14.29 16.73
N GLU A 544 26.23 -13.71 17.91
CA GLU A 544 27.23 -12.67 18.13
C GLU A 544 28.65 -13.16 17.83
N LEU A 545 28.97 -14.36 18.30
CA LEU A 545 30.31 -14.93 18.11
C LEU A 545 30.59 -15.27 16.65
N ARG A 546 29.59 -15.71 15.87
CA ARG A 546 29.76 -15.90 14.42
C ARG A 546 30.07 -14.58 13.71
N ARG A 547 29.48 -13.45 14.14
CA ARG A 547 29.79 -12.13 13.59
C ARG A 547 31.22 -11.72 13.93
N LEU A 548 31.67 -11.95 15.16
CA LEU A 548 33.07 -11.70 15.53
C LEU A 548 34.03 -12.59 14.74
N THR A 549 33.72 -13.87 14.55
CA THR A 549 34.48 -14.76 13.68
C THR A 549 34.55 -14.22 12.25
N GLN A 550 33.41 -13.84 11.66
CA GLN A 550 33.36 -13.28 10.31
C GLN A 550 34.21 -12.00 10.21
N PHE A 551 34.05 -11.07 11.16
CA PHE A 551 34.84 -9.84 11.24
C PHE A 551 36.35 -10.12 11.28
N LEU A 552 36.79 -11.10 12.08
CA LEU A 552 38.21 -11.47 12.18
C LEU A 552 38.73 -12.22 10.95
N THR A 553 37.87 -12.96 10.26
CA THR A 553 38.17 -13.58 8.96
C THR A 553 38.39 -12.52 7.89
N ASP A 554 37.51 -11.51 7.83
CA ASP A 554 37.60 -10.40 6.87
C ASP A 554 38.77 -9.45 7.16
N ASN A 555 39.28 -9.48 8.39
CA ASN A 555 40.41 -8.67 8.83
C ASN A 555 41.59 -9.55 9.32
N PRO A 556 42.27 -10.30 8.43
CA PRO A 556 43.19 -11.38 8.81
C PRO A 556 44.44 -10.91 9.57
N LYS A 557 44.78 -9.61 9.51
CA LYS A 557 45.94 -9.02 10.18
C LYS A 557 45.64 -8.55 11.61
N LEU A 558 44.37 -8.40 11.99
CA LEU A 558 44.01 -7.87 13.30
C LEU A 558 44.31 -8.87 14.40
N GLN A 559 44.88 -8.37 15.48
CA GLN A 559 44.98 -9.04 16.77
C GLN A 559 44.01 -8.39 17.75
N ILE A 560 43.34 -9.19 18.58
CA ILE A 560 42.35 -8.69 19.51
C ILE A 560 42.58 -9.24 20.93
N GLU A 561 42.22 -8.43 21.92
CA GLU A 561 42.09 -8.82 23.33
C GLU A 561 40.61 -9.00 23.65
N ILE A 562 40.19 -10.22 24.02
CA ILE A 562 38.89 -10.49 24.62
C ILE A 562 38.99 -10.29 26.13
N SER A 563 38.13 -9.42 26.66
CA SER A 563 38.18 -8.98 28.04
C SER A 563 36.86 -9.26 28.77
N GLY A 564 36.94 -9.94 29.91
CA GLY A 564 35.79 -10.15 30.79
C GLY A 564 35.72 -9.12 31.90
N HIS A 565 34.49 -8.73 32.24
CA HIS A 565 34.17 -7.80 33.33
C HIS A 565 33.03 -8.36 34.19
N THR A 566 33.03 -8.00 35.48
CA THR A 566 31.94 -8.29 36.43
C THR A 566 31.43 -6.99 37.05
N ASP A 567 30.29 -7.06 37.74
CA ASP A 567 29.92 -6.03 38.71
C ASP A 567 30.75 -6.17 40.00
N ASN A 568 30.43 -5.33 41.00
CA ASN A 568 31.11 -5.29 42.30
C ASN A 568 30.56 -6.26 43.35
N THR A 569 29.64 -7.16 42.98
CA THR A 569 29.07 -8.16 43.89
C THR A 569 30.04 -9.32 44.06
N GLY A 570 30.31 -9.72 45.31
CA GLY A 570 31.23 -10.82 45.61
C GLY A 570 32.69 -10.40 45.79
N ASN A 571 33.59 -11.38 45.85
CA ASN A 571 35.01 -11.17 46.13
C ASN A 571 35.79 -10.84 44.84
N ASP A 572 36.71 -9.88 44.92
CA ASP A 572 37.51 -9.41 43.77
C ASP A 572 38.36 -10.51 43.12
N ALA A 573 38.94 -11.43 43.89
CA ALA A 573 39.74 -12.53 43.33
C ALA A 573 38.85 -13.51 42.54
N THR A 574 37.68 -13.84 43.09
CA THR A 574 36.67 -14.68 42.42
C THR A 574 36.15 -14.01 41.16
N ASN A 575 35.84 -12.71 41.22
CA ASN A 575 35.36 -11.93 40.08
C ASN A 575 36.40 -11.85 38.96
N LYS A 576 37.67 -11.66 39.32
CA LYS A 576 38.78 -11.67 38.36
C LYS A 576 38.93 -13.03 37.68
N ALA A 577 38.90 -14.13 38.44
CA ALA A 577 38.96 -15.47 37.90
C ALA A 577 37.76 -15.78 36.97
N LEU A 578 36.53 -15.50 37.43
CA LEU A 578 35.32 -15.71 36.64
C LEU A 578 35.33 -14.93 35.33
N SER A 579 35.72 -13.66 35.38
CA SER A 579 35.80 -12.83 34.18
C SER A 579 36.84 -13.34 33.17
N LEU A 580 37.98 -13.85 33.66
CA LEU A 580 39.02 -14.45 32.82
C LEU A 580 38.53 -15.74 32.16
N GLU A 581 37.88 -16.63 32.91
CA GLU A 581 37.37 -17.90 32.37
C GLU A 581 36.29 -17.68 31.31
N ARG A 582 35.40 -16.70 31.52
CA ARG A 582 34.41 -16.29 30.50
C ARG A 582 35.07 -15.75 29.23
N ALA A 583 36.12 -14.93 29.35
CA ALA A 583 36.89 -14.46 28.20
C ALA A 583 37.60 -15.61 27.46
N LYS A 584 38.13 -16.60 28.20
CA LYS A 584 38.73 -17.81 27.60
C LYS A 584 37.71 -18.63 26.84
N ALA A 585 36.50 -18.81 27.35
CA ALA A 585 35.43 -19.54 26.66
C ALA A 585 35.11 -18.92 25.29
N VAL A 586 35.08 -17.59 25.21
CA VAL A 586 34.92 -16.86 23.95
C VAL A 586 36.10 -17.09 23.00
N VAL A 587 37.33 -16.98 23.48
CA VAL A 587 38.53 -17.24 22.64
C VAL A 587 38.59 -18.68 22.15
N GLU A 588 38.20 -19.64 22.98
CA GLU A 588 38.16 -21.05 22.58
C GLU A 588 37.14 -21.30 21.46
N TYR A 589 35.96 -20.68 21.56
CA TYR A 589 35.00 -20.70 20.45
C TYR A 589 35.57 -20.13 19.16
N LEU A 590 36.28 -18.99 19.22
CA LEU A 590 36.88 -18.36 18.04
C LEU A 590 37.96 -19.24 17.40
N LYS A 591 38.78 -19.91 18.22
CA LYS A 591 39.79 -20.88 17.74
C LYS A 591 39.14 -22.06 17.03
N GLN A 592 38.10 -22.65 17.63
CA GLN A 592 37.34 -23.75 17.04
C GLN A 592 36.64 -23.32 15.74
N SER A 593 36.33 -22.03 15.62
CA SER A 593 35.76 -21.43 14.41
C SER A 593 36.82 -21.04 13.36
N GLY A 594 38.10 -21.38 13.57
CA GLY A 594 39.17 -21.21 12.57
C GLY A 594 40.05 -19.96 12.74
N ILE A 595 39.87 -19.15 13.79
CA ILE A 595 40.72 -17.98 14.02
C ILE A 595 42.05 -18.39 14.65
N ALA A 596 43.16 -17.95 14.04
CA ALA A 596 44.50 -18.36 14.46
C ALA A 596 44.82 -17.93 15.91
N PRO A 597 45.31 -18.84 16.79
CA PRO A 597 45.52 -18.55 18.21
C PRO A 597 46.41 -17.34 18.51
N GLN A 598 47.43 -17.08 17.69
CA GLN A 598 48.34 -15.94 17.85
C GLN A 598 47.67 -14.56 17.69
N ARG A 599 46.42 -14.53 17.19
CA ARG A 599 45.63 -13.30 17.03
C ARG A 599 44.74 -13.01 18.23
N LEU A 600 44.63 -13.94 19.19
CA LEU A 600 43.63 -13.92 20.25
C LEU A 600 44.30 -13.84 21.62
N PHE A 601 44.09 -12.73 22.31
CA PHE A 601 44.56 -12.49 23.67
C PHE A 601 43.36 -12.46 24.62
N THR A 602 43.56 -12.85 25.88
CA THR A 602 42.48 -12.84 26.89
C THR A 602 42.88 -12.08 28.14
N LYS A 603 41.90 -11.43 28.77
CA LYS A 603 42.10 -10.74 30.05
C LYS A 603 40.83 -10.76 30.91
N GLY A 604 41.01 -10.93 32.21
CA GLY A 604 39.94 -10.79 33.20
C GLY A 604 40.17 -9.56 34.06
N TYR A 605 39.29 -8.56 33.96
CA TYR A 605 39.38 -7.33 34.75
C TYR A 605 38.54 -7.39 36.04
N GLY A 606 37.64 -8.38 36.19
CA GLY A 606 36.68 -8.42 37.30
C GLY A 606 35.88 -7.11 37.39
N SER A 607 35.73 -6.60 38.60
CA SER A 607 35.00 -5.36 38.94
C SER A 607 35.79 -4.07 38.70
N SER A 608 37.08 -4.15 38.33
CA SER A 608 38.02 -3.01 38.36
C SER A 608 37.86 -1.95 37.26
N LYS A 609 37.01 -2.22 36.25
CA LYS A 609 36.78 -1.34 35.08
C LYS A 609 35.26 -1.20 34.80
N PRO A 610 34.49 -0.59 35.73
CA PRO A 610 33.06 -0.37 35.52
C PRO A 610 32.81 0.67 34.42
N ILE A 611 31.74 0.49 33.66
CA ILE A 611 31.24 1.45 32.66
C ILE A 611 29.98 2.19 33.14
N ALA A 612 29.37 1.71 34.22
CA ALA A 612 28.27 2.36 34.93
C ALA A 612 28.47 2.21 36.44
N ALA A 613 27.83 3.06 37.24
CA ALA A 613 27.86 2.94 38.70
C ALA A 613 27.23 1.61 39.13
N ASN A 614 27.75 0.90 40.12
CA ASN A 614 27.16 -0.39 40.56
C ASN A 614 25.95 -0.23 41.50
N ASP A 615 25.25 0.89 41.41
CA ASP A 615 24.17 1.30 42.30
C ASP A 615 22.83 0.61 42.01
N THR A 616 22.55 0.32 40.75
CA THR A 616 21.31 -0.32 40.28
C THR A 616 21.58 -1.67 39.63
N GLU A 617 20.56 -2.54 39.57
CA GLU A 617 20.71 -3.83 38.89
C GLU A 617 20.94 -3.66 37.39
N GLU A 618 20.31 -2.67 36.76
CA GLU A 618 20.52 -2.33 35.37
C GLU A 618 21.98 -1.92 35.09
N ASN A 619 22.57 -1.10 35.97
CA ASN A 619 23.97 -0.71 35.81
C ASN A 619 24.95 -1.86 36.13
N ARG A 620 24.63 -2.71 37.11
CA ARG A 620 25.41 -3.94 37.35
C ARG A 620 25.36 -4.87 36.14
N GLN A 621 24.21 -5.01 35.47
CA GLN A 621 24.11 -5.74 34.20
C GLN A 621 25.05 -5.17 33.13
N LYS A 622 25.10 -3.84 32.96
CA LYS A 622 26.06 -3.19 32.04
C LYS A 622 27.51 -3.52 32.38
N ASN A 623 27.85 -3.66 33.67
CA ASN A 623 29.21 -4.01 34.10
C ASN A 623 29.57 -5.50 33.90
N ARG A 624 28.58 -6.40 33.90
CA ARG A 624 28.76 -7.83 33.58
C ARG A 624 28.79 -8.05 32.06
N ARG A 625 29.95 -7.87 31.44
CA ARG A 625 30.09 -7.87 29.98
C ARG A 625 31.36 -8.54 29.49
N ILE A 626 31.36 -8.89 28.20
CA ILE A 626 32.56 -9.21 27.43
C ILE A 626 32.83 -8.05 26.47
N GLU A 627 34.06 -7.54 26.49
CA GLU A 627 34.56 -6.57 25.52
C GLU A 627 35.59 -7.23 24.60
N TRP A 628 35.80 -6.65 23.43
CA TRP A 628 36.96 -6.93 22.61
C TRP A 628 37.65 -5.63 22.19
N ARG A 629 38.98 -5.65 22.13
CA ARG A 629 39.82 -4.48 21.82
C ARG A 629 40.84 -4.84 20.76
N ILE A 630 41.09 -3.95 19.80
CA ILE A 630 42.15 -4.08 18.81
C ILE A 630 43.51 -3.77 19.45
N LEU A 631 44.51 -4.60 19.16
CA LEU A 631 45.89 -4.48 19.68
C LEU A 631 46.86 -3.79 18.72
#